data_AF-A0A971MV23-F1
#
_entry.id   AF-A0A971MV23-F1
#
_cell.length_a   1.000
_cell.length_b   1.000
_cell.length_c   1.000
_cell.angle_alpha   90.00
_cell.angle_beta   90.00
_cell.angle_gamma   90.00
#
_symmetry.space_group_name_H-M   'P 1'
#
loop_
_entity.id
_entity.type
_entity.pdbx_description
1 polymer ?
#
loop_
_entity_poly.entity_id
_entity_poly.type
_entity_poly.pdbx_seq_one_letter_code
_entity_poly.pdbx_strand_id
1 'polypeptide(L)'
;MKAILEIELIGDNIVQEMRMWTRLGNDLIPGSGSATFGSCPPSGWVAEITGFDLQYKYARTFLKFKKDYSRANSKGSRGVYAEYILEEEKIYDVKDSKQRYFCKVDNWQIVLINESEVREWLKNHSK
;
A
#
# COMPACT_ATOMS: atom_id res chain seq x y z
N MET A 1 5.68 -11.36 -16.03
CA MET A 1 4.42 -10.77 -16.56
C MET A 1 3.84 -9.78 -15.54
N LYS A 2 2.75 -9.04 -15.84
CA LYS A 2 2.19 -8.01 -14.94
C LYS A 2 0.67 -8.12 -14.76
N ALA A 3 0.18 -7.85 -13.56
CA ALA A 3 -1.25 -7.73 -13.23
C ALA A 3 -1.54 -6.40 -12.52
N ILE A 4 -2.78 -5.91 -12.62
CA ILE A 4 -3.22 -4.69 -11.93
C ILE A 4 -4.05 -5.08 -10.71
N LEU A 5 -3.68 -4.54 -9.55
CA LEU A 5 -4.44 -4.64 -8.31
C LEU A 5 -5.06 -3.28 -7.98
N GLU A 6 -6.38 -3.23 -7.86
CA GLU A 6 -7.12 -2.05 -7.42
C GLU A 6 -7.47 -2.17 -5.93
N ILE A 7 -7.19 -1.12 -5.14
CA ILE A 7 -7.59 -1.03 -3.73
C ILE A 7 -8.38 0.25 -3.50
N GLU A 8 -9.58 0.16 -2.92
CA GLU A 8 -10.35 1.34 -2.54
C GLU A 8 -9.70 2.05 -1.34
N LEU A 9 -9.35 3.31 -1.52
CA LEU A 9 -8.83 4.21 -0.48
C LEU A 9 -9.98 4.92 0.23
N ILE A 10 -10.66 4.21 1.13
CA ILE A 10 -11.74 4.79 1.93
C ILE A 10 -11.18 5.90 2.83
N GLY A 11 -11.85 7.05 2.85
CA GLY A 11 -11.45 8.22 3.63
C GLY A 11 -10.28 9.00 3.05
N ASP A 12 -9.94 8.83 1.76
CA ASP A 12 -8.81 9.54 1.13
C ASP A 12 -8.94 11.06 1.27
N ASN A 13 -10.15 11.61 1.29
CA ASN A 13 -10.40 13.04 1.53
C ASN A 13 -9.78 13.55 2.85
N ILE A 14 -9.98 12.83 3.96
CA ILE A 14 -9.42 13.19 5.28
C ILE A 14 -7.90 13.06 5.24
N VAL A 15 -7.38 12.01 4.60
CA VAL A 15 -5.94 11.80 4.45
C VAL A 15 -5.30 12.95 3.64
N GLN A 16 -5.94 13.39 2.55
CA GLN A 16 -5.47 14.54 1.77
C GLN A 16 -5.54 15.84 2.57
N GLU A 17 -6.62 16.07 3.29
CA GLU A 17 -6.80 17.26 4.13
C GLU A 17 -5.73 17.33 5.22
N MET A 18 -5.47 16.22 5.93
CA MET A 18 -4.40 16.16 6.92
C MET A 18 -3.03 16.45 6.29
N ARG A 19 -2.72 15.87 5.11
CA ARG A 19 -1.47 16.16 4.40
C ARG A 19 -1.33 17.62 4.02
N MET A 20 -2.42 18.27 3.62
CA MET A 20 -2.45 19.70 3.34
C MET A 20 -2.13 20.50 4.60
N TRP A 21 -2.80 20.22 5.72
CA TRP A 21 -2.55 20.90 7.00
C TRP A 21 -1.13 20.67 7.52
N THR A 22 -0.62 19.45 7.43
CA THR A 22 0.78 19.13 7.75
C THR A 22 1.75 19.98 6.94
N ARG A 23 1.51 20.09 5.62
CA ARG A 23 2.36 20.90 4.74
C ARG A 23 2.28 22.38 5.09
N LEU A 24 1.08 22.94 5.23
CA LEU A 24 0.89 24.35 5.58
C LEU A 24 1.54 24.72 6.91
N GLY A 25 1.41 23.86 7.92
CA GLY A 25 2.09 24.06 9.21
C GLY A 25 3.61 24.06 9.04
N ASN A 26 4.16 23.09 8.32
CA ASN A 26 5.60 23.03 8.07
C ASN A 26 6.14 24.20 7.23
N ASP A 27 5.33 24.74 6.31
CA ASP A 27 5.69 25.92 5.51
C ASP A 27 5.68 27.20 6.38
N LEU A 28 4.81 27.28 7.40
CA LEU A 28 4.75 28.41 8.34
C LEU A 28 5.86 28.36 9.40
N ILE A 29 6.00 27.20 10.07
CA ILE A 29 7.04 26.93 11.07
C ILE A 29 7.57 25.51 10.78
N PRO A 30 8.85 25.36 10.37
CA PRO A 30 9.42 24.06 10.05
C PRO A 30 9.19 23.03 11.16
N GLY A 31 8.61 21.88 10.79
CA GLY A 31 8.34 20.75 11.69
C GLY A 31 7.06 20.86 12.52
N SER A 32 6.43 22.03 12.60
CA SER A 32 5.21 22.21 13.40
C SER A 32 4.02 21.39 12.88
N GLY A 33 3.80 21.39 11.57
CA GLY A 33 2.72 20.62 10.96
C GLY A 33 2.92 19.11 11.14
N SER A 34 4.15 18.63 11.02
CA SER A 34 4.49 17.23 11.30
C SER A 34 4.29 16.86 12.77
N ALA A 35 4.63 17.76 13.71
CA ALA A 35 4.44 17.52 15.14
C ALA A 35 2.96 17.51 15.55
N THR A 36 2.12 18.34 14.92
CA THR A 36 0.70 18.45 15.24
C THR A 36 -0.14 17.34 14.60
N PHE A 37 0.07 17.06 13.31
CA PHE A 37 -0.81 16.18 12.54
C PHE A 37 -0.19 14.81 12.23
N GLY A 38 1.13 14.65 12.44
CA GLY A 38 1.84 13.40 12.19
C GLY A 38 1.79 12.94 10.74
N SER A 39 1.98 11.63 10.54
CA SER A 39 1.79 10.97 9.24
C SER A 39 0.45 10.22 9.25
N CYS A 40 -0.47 10.61 8.36
CA CYS A 40 -1.70 9.85 8.12
C CYS A 40 -1.44 8.79 7.03
N PRO A 41 -1.29 7.50 7.39
CA PRO A 41 -1.08 6.46 6.39
C PRO A 41 -2.34 6.27 5.55
N PRO A 42 -2.21 5.90 4.26
CA PRO A 42 -3.36 5.56 3.45
C PRO A 42 -4.10 4.37 4.06
N SER A 43 -5.42 4.30 3.82
CA SER A 43 -6.26 3.19 4.30
C SER A 43 -5.88 1.85 3.68
N GLY A 44 -5.26 1.85 2.49
CA GLY A 44 -4.69 0.68 1.85
C GLY A 44 -3.26 0.90 1.34
N TRP A 45 -2.50 -0.18 1.24
CA TRP A 45 -1.15 -0.21 0.67
C TRP A 45 -0.78 -1.59 0.14
N VAL A 46 0.20 -1.62 -0.76
CA VAL A 46 0.83 -2.84 -1.25
C VAL A 46 2.33 -2.72 -1.06
N ALA A 47 2.97 -3.77 -0.55
CA ALA A 47 4.41 -3.84 -0.43
C ALA A 47 4.94 -5.15 -1.00
N GLU A 48 6.02 -5.08 -1.77
CA GLU A 48 6.81 -6.24 -2.20
C GLU A 48 7.56 -6.79 -0.98
N ILE A 49 7.47 -8.10 -0.77
CA ILE A 49 8.27 -8.80 0.24
C ILE A 49 9.62 -9.12 -0.36
N THR A 50 10.68 -8.52 0.18
CA THR A 50 12.04 -8.65 -0.35
C THR A 50 12.93 -9.57 0.49
N GLY A 51 12.48 -9.98 1.68
CA GLY A 51 13.31 -10.74 2.60
C GLY A 51 12.66 -10.98 3.96
N PHE A 52 13.43 -11.57 4.87
CA PHE A 52 13.09 -11.60 6.29
C PHE A 52 13.53 -10.33 6.99
N ASP A 53 12.78 -9.94 8.02
CA ASP A 53 13.12 -8.81 8.89
C ASP A 53 12.98 -9.22 10.35
N LEU A 54 13.94 -8.83 11.19
CA LEU A 54 14.00 -9.24 12.59
C LEU A 54 12.88 -8.63 13.45
N GLN A 55 12.43 -7.42 13.12
CA GLN A 55 11.43 -6.67 13.89
C GLN A 55 10.01 -6.90 13.35
N TYR A 56 9.87 -6.94 12.03
CA TYR A 56 8.59 -6.94 11.32
C TYR A 56 8.29 -8.24 10.59
N LYS A 57 9.08 -9.30 10.82
CA LYS A 57 9.00 -10.62 10.17
C LYS A 57 9.44 -10.62 8.71
N TYR A 58 8.99 -9.64 7.93
CA TYR A 58 9.30 -9.51 6.51
C TYR A 58 9.83 -8.12 6.17
N ALA A 59 10.91 -8.10 5.40
CA ALA A 59 11.43 -6.89 4.77
C ALA A 59 10.49 -6.52 3.61
N ARG A 60 10.12 -5.23 3.53
CA ARG A 60 9.05 -4.75 2.66
C ARG A 60 9.46 -3.49 1.91
N THR A 61 9.18 -3.47 0.61
CA THR A 61 9.32 -2.30 -0.25
C THR A 61 7.93 -1.84 -0.71
N PHE A 62 7.47 -0.68 -0.25
CA PHE A 62 6.12 -0.20 -0.58
C PHE A 62 6.02 0.25 -2.04
N LEU A 63 5.02 -0.27 -2.75
CA LEU A 63 4.78 0.07 -4.15
C LEU A 63 4.16 1.47 -4.26
N LYS A 64 4.58 2.19 -5.30
CA LYS A 64 3.88 3.39 -5.75
C LYS A 64 2.62 2.98 -6.52
N PHE A 65 1.59 3.79 -6.43
CA PHE A 65 0.33 3.58 -7.13
C PHE A 65 -0.12 4.85 -7.84
N LYS A 66 -0.96 4.66 -8.85
CA LYS A 66 -1.74 5.74 -9.45
C LYS A 66 -3.10 5.80 -8.77
N LYS A 67 -3.63 6.99 -8.56
CA LYS A 67 -5.00 7.16 -8.06
C LYS A 67 -5.98 7.24 -9.23
N ASP A 68 -7.07 6.51 -9.10
CA ASP A 68 -8.25 6.64 -9.95
C ASP A 68 -9.41 7.28 -9.15
N TYR A 69 -9.94 8.36 -9.70
CA TYR A 69 -11.06 9.13 -9.16
C TYR A 69 -12.33 8.95 -10.00
N SER A 70 -12.31 8.11 -11.05
CA SER A 70 -13.44 7.92 -11.97
C SER A 70 -14.73 7.46 -11.28
N ARG A 71 -14.59 6.79 -10.13
CA ARG A 71 -15.69 6.25 -9.32
C ARG A 71 -15.91 7.06 -8.03
N ALA A 72 -15.20 8.17 -7.86
CA ALA A 72 -15.20 8.92 -6.61
C ALA A 72 -16.55 9.61 -6.38
N ASN A 73 -17.00 9.62 -5.14
CA ASN A 73 -18.13 10.46 -4.75
C ASN A 73 -17.70 11.93 -4.71
N SER A 74 -18.68 12.85 -4.63
CA SER A 74 -18.43 14.30 -4.56
C SER A 74 -17.48 14.73 -3.45
N LYS A 75 -17.37 13.95 -2.36
CA LYS A 75 -16.50 14.27 -1.21
C LYS A 75 -15.12 13.60 -1.28
N GLY A 76 -14.87 12.69 -2.22
CA GLY A 76 -13.65 11.87 -2.27
C GLY A 76 -13.47 10.92 -1.08
N SER A 77 -14.53 10.63 -0.31
CA SER A 77 -14.45 9.75 0.86
C SER A 77 -14.60 8.27 0.50
N ARG A 78 -15.17 7.98 -0.68
CA ARG A 78 -15.35 6.63 -1.24
C ARG A 78 -15.19 6.67 -2.75
N GLY A 79 -14.90 5.51 -3.33
CA GLY A 79 -14.73 5.36 -4.78
C GLY A 79 -13.44 5.94 -5.34
N VAL A 80 -12.47 6.27 -4.47
CA VAL A 80 -11.09 6.57 -4.86
C VAL A 80 -10.32 5.27 -4.81
N TYR A 81 -9.67 4.89 -5.91
CA TYR A 81 -8.92 3.64 -6.01
C TYR A 81 -7.42 3.90 -6.19
N ALA A 82 -6.61 3.03 -5.61
CA ALA A 82 -5.18 2.94 -5.87
C ALA A 82 -4.92 1.76 -6.80
N GLU A 83 -4.34 2.05 -7.97
CA GLU A 83 -3.92 1.06 -8.96
C GLU A 83 -2.45 0.72 -8.75
N TYR A 84 -2.18 -0.55 -8.43
CA TYR A 84 -0.84 -1.11 -8.28
C TYR A 84 -0.51 -2.03 -9.44
N ILE A 85 0.73 -1.96 -9.91
CA ILE A 85 1.25 -2.89 -10.90
C ILE A 85 2.02 -3.97 -10.15
N LEU A 86 1.52 -5.20 -10.19
CA LEU A 86 2.19 -6.36 -9.63
C LEU A 86 2.92 -7.09 -10.74
N GLU A 87 4.19 -7.39 -10.51
CA GLU A 87 5.02 -8.21 -11.38
C GLU A 87 5.04 -9.66 -10.89
N GLU A 88 5.16 -10.57 -11.85
CA GLU A 88 5.41 -12.00 -11.62
C GLU A 88 6.75 -12.24 -10.92
N GLU A 89 6.92 -13.44 -10.37
CA GLU A 89 8.11 -13.86 -9.60
C GLU A 89 8.34 -13.05 -8.32
N LYS A 90 7.33 -12.29 -7.86
CA LYS A 90 7.37 -11.53 -6.62
C LYS A 90 6.17 -11.87 -5.75
N ILE A 91 6.34 -11.63 -4.46
CA ILE A 91 5.29 -11.77 -3.45
C ILE A 91 4.98 -10.40 -2.87
N TYR A 92 3.69 -10.17 -2.62
CA TYR A 92 3.19 -8.91 -2.09
C TYR A 92 2.44 -9.13 -0.77
N ASP A 93 2.66 -8.21 0.15
CA ASP A 93 1.86 -7.99 1.35
C ASP A 93 0.89 -6.84 1.05
N VAL A 94 -0.40 -7.14 1.12
CA VAL A 94 -1.46 -6.21 0.75
C VAL A 94 -2.29 -5.91 1.97
N LYS A 95 -2.51 -4.62 2.24
CA LYS A 95 -3.53 -4.15 3.18
C LYS A 95 -4.58 -3.37 2.40
N ASP A 96 -5.84 -3.78 2.49
CA ASP A 96 -6.98 -2.99 2.08
C ASP A 96 -7.81 -2.52 3.29
N SER A 97 -8.97 -1.92 3.05
CA SER A 97 -9.85 -1.42 4.10
C SER A 97 -10.50 -2.52 4.95
N LYS A 98 -10.51 -3.78 4.49
CA LYS A 98 -11.18 -4.91 5.12
C LYS A 98 -10.20 -5.87 5.77
N GLN A 99 -9.07 -6.13 5.12
CA GLN A 99 -8.17 -7.21 5.49
C GLN A 99 -6.73 -6.96 5.03
N ARG A 100 -5.84 -7.82 5.53
CA ARG A 100 -4.46 -7.93 5.10
C ARG A 100 -4.19 -9.36 4.62
N TYR A 101 -3.57 -9.51 3.46
CA TYR A 101 -3.31 -10.80 2.85
C TYR A 101 -2.02 -10.79 2.02
N PHE A 102 -1.54 -11.97 1.67
CA PHE A 102 -0.43 -12.14 0.75
C PHE A 102 -0.93 -12.59 -0.62
N CYS A 103 -0.29 -12.09 -1.68
CA CYS A 103 -0.59 -12.54 -3.03
C CYS A 103 0.65 -12.58 -3.91
N LYS A 104 0.53 -13.29 -5.03
CA LYS A 104 1.49 -13.30 -6.13
C LYS A 104 0.75 -13.20 -7.46
N VAL A 105 1.47 -12.89 -8.52
CA VAL A 105 0.96 -13.00 -9.89
C VAL A 105 1.32 -14.37 -10.45
N ASP A 106 0.32 -15.10 -10.92
CA ASP A 106 0.48 -16.38 -11.61
C ASP A 106 -0.46 -16.39 -12.83
N ASN A 107 0.08 -16.64 -14.03
CA ASN A 107 -0.67 -16.65 -15.28
C ASN A 107 -1.63 -15.45 -15.47
N TRP A 108 -1.11 -14.23 -15.27
CA TRP A 108 -1.87 -12.96 -15.37
C TRP A 108 -2.95 -12.75 -14.31
N GLN A 109 -3.06 -13.64 -13.33
CA GLN A 109 -4.03 -13.55 -12.25
C GLN A 109 -3.35 -13.31 -10.91
N ILE A 110 -4.04 -12.59 -10.04
CA ILE A 110 -3.61 -12.39 -8.66
C ILE A 110 -4.12 -13.57 -7.85
N VAL A 111 -3.20 -14.36 -7.32
CA VAL A 111 -3.51 -15.54 -6.52
C VAL A 111 -3.15 -15.25 -5.07
N LEU A 112 -4.09 -15.50 -4.16
CA LEU A 112 -3.85 -15.42 -2.73
C LEU A 112 -2.97 -16.57 -2.29
N ILE A 113 -2.00 -16.27 -1.44
CA ILE A 113 -1.09 -17.27 -0.89
C ILE A 113 -1.11 -17.20 0.64
N ASN A 114 -0.76 -18.31 1.25
CA ASN A 114 -0.62 -18.38 2.70
C ASN A 114 0.81 -18.02 3.14
N GLU A 115 0.99 -17.85 4.44
CA GLU A 115 2.28 -17.50 5.02
C GLU A 115 3.37 -18.58 4.82
N SER A 116 3.00 -19.86 4.79
CA SER A 116 3.97 -20.95 4.55
C SER A 116 4.58 -20.83 3.15
N GLU A 117 3.77 -20.53 2.14
CA GLU A 117 4.23 -20.30 0.77
C GLU A 117 5.16 -19.08 0.67
N VAL A 118 4.88 -18.01 1.41
CA VAL A 118 5.78 -16.84 1.49
C VAL A 118 7.15 -17.26 2.02
N ARG A 119 7.18 -18.04 3.09
CA ARG A 119 8.43 -18.50 3.71
C ARG A 119 9.21 -19.44 2.81
N GLU A 120 8.53 -20.35 2.12
CA GLU A 120 9.16 -21.26 1.16
C GLU A 120 9.75 -20.49 -0.01
N TRP A 121 9.01 -19.53 -0.57
CA TRP A 121 9.50 -18.67 -1.63
C TRP A 121 10.75 -17.89 -1.19
N LEU A 122 10.72 -17.29 0.01
CA LEU A 122 11.87 -16.57 0.57
C LEU A 122 13.10 -17.48 0.78
N LYS A 123 12.91 -18.73 1.23
CA LYS A 123 14.03 -19.68 1.37
C LYS A 123 14.69 -20.01 0.03
N ASN A 124 13.91 -20.04 -1.05
CA ASN A 124 14.41 -20.34 -2.39
C ASN A 124 15.05 -19.13 -3.08
N HIS A 125 14.73 -17.91 -2.64
CA HIS A 125 15.19 -16.65 -3.25
C HIS A 125 16.15 -15.83 -2.39
N SER A 126 16.31 -16.18 -1.11
CA SER A 126 17.33 -15.62 -0.23
C SER A 126 18.68 -16.28 -0.55
N LYS A 127 19.48 -15.63 -1.40
CA LYS A 127 20.92 -15.93 -1.51
C LYS A 127 21.69 -15.31 -0.35
#